data_AF-R7H7E6-F1
#
_entry.id   AF-R7H7E6-F1
#
_cell.length_a   1.000
_cell.length_b   1.000
_cell.length_c   1.000
_cell.angle_alpha   90.00
_cell.angle_beta   90.00
_cell.angle_gamma   90.00
#
_symmetry.space_group_name_H-M   'P 1'
#
loop_
_entity.id
_entity.type
_entity.pdbx_description
1 polymer ?
#
loop_
_entity_poly.entity_id
_entity_poly.type
_entity_poly.pdbx_seq_one_letter_code
_entity_poly.pdbx_strand_id
1 'polypeptide(L)'
;MENAMNRTRIFLRNKAAVLTAVILIDLLVPYAVTATVTGRIEQNVSESVIQGRKVIIQYKNATQAVDLNQFIVMVLAARFDKSQEIEVLKAESVMVRTDIYRVMGAAMQADSTSLGLEFFTEKQMKASWQENYESNYALIADCVASTGSSVLMYQNAYIEAKYTAVSAGKTLSGSEISEEKYAYLAAVDCPEDIKSTDYLRVETFTYKDFVKKIKSGYEQAGLHEEAPFQDIQIVSKTDSGYVTKIQAGNVIMSGTEFAKILGLSSAAMTIENSNGKIKITTKGLGDGMGVSLYTADFMAKQGSSYEQILKAFYSGITIVSQ
;
A
#
# COMPACT_ATOMS: atom_id res chain seq x y z
N MET A 1 43.55 67.65 -30.20
CA MET A 1 44.11 66.52 -29.40
C MET A 1 43.07 65.83 -28.52
N GLU A 2 42.02 66.53 -28.08
CA GLU A 2 41.00 66.00 -27.15
C GLU A 2 40.13 64.85 -27.74
N ASN A 3 39.77 64.92 -29.02
CA ASN A 3 38.94 63.89 -29.68
C ASN A 3 39.64 62.54 -29.90
N ALA A 4 40.96 62.51 -30.12
CA ALA A 4 41.72 61.27 -30.30
C ALA A 4 41.93 60.52 -28.97
N MET A 5 42.12 61.27 -27.89
CA MET A 5 42.33 60.74 -26.55
C MET A 5 41.04 60.13 -25.97
N ASN A 6 39.87 60.73 -26.27
CA ASN A 6 38.57 60.22 -25.85
C ASN A 6 38.17 58.93 -26.59
N ARG A 7 38.44 58.84 -27.91
CA ARG A 7 38.22 57.61 -28.69
C ARG A 7 39.09 56.45 -28.21
N THR A 8 40.33 56.73 -27.85
CA THR A 8 41.27 55.70 -27.34
C THR A 8 40.83 55.18 -25.97
N ARG A 9 40.33 56.05 -25.08
CA ARG A 9 39.77 55.63 -23.77
C ARG A 9 38.50 54.79 -23.92
N ILE A 10 37.59 55.15 -24.82
CA ILE A 10 36.37 54.38 -25.09
C ILE A 10 36.72 53.00 -25.67
N PHE A 11 37.69 52.95 -26.59
CA PHE A 11 38.17 51.69 -27.19
C PHE A 11 38.83 50.76 -26.16
N LEU A 12 39.68 51.30 -25.28
CA LEU A 12 40.32 50.55 -24.20
C LEU A 12 39.30 50.05 -23.16
N ARG A 13 38.29 50.85 -22.82
CA ARG A 13 37.23 50.46 -21.87
C ARG A 13 36.35 49.34 -22.43
N ASN A 14 36.05 49.37 -23.73
CA ASN A 14 35.30 48.30 -24.39
C ASN A 14 36.11 47.00 -24.48
N LYS A 15 37.42 47.08 -24.76
CA LYS A 15 38.31 45.90 -24.72
C LYS A 15 38.43 45.29 -23.34
N ALA A 16 38.54 46.13 -22.30
CA ALA A 16 38.56 45.66 -20.92
C ALA A 16 37.24 44.99 -20.54
N ALA A 17 36.08 45.56 -20.92
CA ALA A 17 34.77 44.97 -20.66
C ALA A 17 34.59 43.61 -21.37
N VAL A 18 35.04 43.48 -22.62
CA VAL A 18 35.00 42.21 -23.36
C VAL A 18 35.92 41.17 -22.71
N LEU A 19 37.13 41.55 -22.29
CA LEU A 19 38.05 40.63 -21.63
C LEU A 19 37.48 40.12 -20.28
N THR A 20 36.88 41.00 -19.48
CA THR A 20 36.21 40.62 -18.23
C THR A 20 35.03 39.68 -18.47
N ALA A 21 34.25 39.92 -19.52
CA ALA A 21 33.12 39.05 -19.89
C ALA A 21 33.59 37.65 -20.30
N VAL A 22 34.67 37.55 -21.07
CA VAL A 22 35.25 36.25 -21.48
C VAL A 22 35.76 35.48 -20.26
N ILE A 23 36.50 36.12 -19.35
CA ILE A 23 36.99 35.48 -18.11
C ILE A 23 35.84 35.00 -17.23
N LEU A 24 34.75 35.78 -17.11
CA LEU A 24 33.57 35.38 -16.36
C LEU A 24 32.86 34.18 -16.98
N ILE A 25 32.77 34.12 -18.31
CA ILE A 25 32.18 32.98 -19.01
C ILE A 25 33.06 31.73 -18.84
N ASP A 26 34.38 31.86 -18.97
CA ASP A 26 35.32 30.75 -18.80
C ASP A 26 35.38 30.22 -17.36
N LEU A 27 35.02 31.03 -16.36
CA LEU A 27 34.89 30.58 -14.97
C LEU A 27 33.50 30.00 -14.67
N LEU A 28 32.43 30.66 -15.13
CA LEU A 28 31.07 30.32 -14.76
C LEU A 28 30.51 29.13 -15.55
N VAL A 29 30.88 28.97 -16.83
CA VAL A 29 30.37 27.87 -17.67
C VAL A 29 30.90 26.52 -17.21
N PRO A 30 32.21 26.32 -16.96
CA PRO A 30 32.70 25.05 -16.42
C PRO A 30 32.14 24.78 -15.02
N TYR A 31 31.94 25.81 -14.19
CA TYR A 31 31.30 25.67 -12.89
C TYR A 31 29.84 25.22 -13.02
N ALA A 32 29.06 25.82 -13.93
CA ALA A 32 27.66 25.45 -14.15
C ALA A 32 27.52 24.04 -14.77
N VAL A 33 28.41 23.68 -15.70
CA VAL A 33 28.49 22.32 -16.27
C VAL A 33 28.89 21.31 -15.20
N THR A 34 29.87 21.63 -14.35
CA THR A 34 30.23 20.80 -13.20
C THR A 34 29.05 20.69 -12.24
N ALA A 35 28.43 21.79 -11.80
CA ALA A 35 27.27 21.76 -10.90
C ALA A 35 26.07 20.97 -11.44
N THR A 36 25.86 20.93 -12.76
CA THR A 36 24.78 20.15 -13.39
C THR A 36 25.14 18.67 -13.59
N VAL A 37 26.43 18.36 -13.82
CA VAL A 37 26.91 16.98 -14.02
C VAL A 37 27.23 16.29 -12.69
N THR A 38 27.89 16.95 -11.74
CA THR A 38 28.15 16.47 -10.38
C THR A 38 27.01 16.76 -9.40
N GLY A 39 26.01 17.58 -9.74
CA GLY A 39 24.81 17.79 -8.91
C GLY A 39 23.92 16.56 -8.72
N ARG A 40 24.25 15.45 -9.39
CA ARG A 40 23.70 14.10 -9.14
C ARG A 40 24.59 13.31 -8.16
N ILE A 41 25.02 13.94 -7.07
CA ILE A 41 25.42 13.14 -5.91
C ILE A 41 24.12 12.69 -5.27
N GLU A 42 23.80 11.40 -5.40
CA GLU A 42 22.86 10.75 -4.49
C GLU A 42 23.40 10.99 -3.08
N GLN A 43 22.87 11.99 -2.38
CA GLN A 43 23.19 12.20 -0.98
C GLN A 43 22.59 11.02 -0.23
N ASN A 44 23.43 10.01 0.05
CA ASN A 44 23.16 9.02 1.07
C ASN A 44 22.96 9.78 2.39
N VAL A 45 21.71 9.97 2.77
CA VAL A 45 21.34 10.48 4.10
C VAL A 45 21.95 9.52 5.11
N SER A 46 22.69 10.06 6.08
CA SER A 46 23.60 9.35 7.00
C SER A 46 23.18 7.91 7.30
N GLU A 47 23.97 6.94 6.82
CA GLU A 47 23.80 5.54 7.18
C GLU A 47 24.14 5.36 8.67
N SER A 48 23.12 5.23 9.52
CA SER A 48 23.30 4.39 10.69
C SER A 48 23.72 3.00 10.20
N VAL A 49 24.73 2.39 10.83
CA VAL A 49 25.15 1.03 10.46
C VAL A 49 24.01 0.08 10.82
N ILE A 50 23.17 -0.25 9.84
CA ILE A 50 22.07 -1.22 10.01
C ILE A 50 22.68 -2.62 9.95
N GLN A 51 22.69 -3.31 11.09
CA GLN A 51 23.06 -4.72 11.16
C GLN A 51 21.81 -5.58 10.99
N GLY A 52 21.67 -6.25 9.84
CA GLY A 52 20.55 -7.16 9.58
C GLY A 52 19.78 -6.84 8.31
N ARG A 53 18.51 -7.27 8.27
CA ARG A 53 17.62 -7.05 7.13
C ARG A 53 17.22 -5.58 7.06
N LYS A 54 17.22 -5.01 5.86
CA LYS A 54 16.87 -3.59 5.63
C LYS A 54 15.88 -3.41 4.49
N VAL A 55 15.14 -2.31 4.53
CA VAL A 55 14.27 -1.88 3.44
C VAL A 55 14.82 -0.59 2.84
N ILE A 56 14.94 -0.54 1.52
CA ILE A 56 15.35 0.67 0.81
C ILE A 56 14.09 1.44 0.43
N ILE A 57 13.93 2.61 1.04
CA ILE A 57 12.85 3.53 0.75
C ILE A 57 13.27 4.45 -0.40
N GLN A 58 12.45 4.46 -1.45
CA GLN A 58 12.64 5.31 -2.62
C GLN A 58 11.86 6.63 -2.44
N TYR A 59 12.56 7.75 -2.36
CA TYR A 59 11.99 9.10 -2.43
C TYR A 59 12.23 9.70 -3.81
N LYS A 60 11.56 10.84 -4.11
CA LYS A 60 11.62 11.48 -5.44
C LYS A 60 13.05 11.70 -5.95
N ASN A 61 13.98 12.07 -5.08
CA ASN A 61 15.37 12.39 -5.43
C ASN A 61 16.41 11.75 -4.50
N ALA A 62 16.02 10.76 -3.68
CA ALA A 62 16.92 10.16 -2.68
C ALA A 62 16.45 8.75 -2.33
N THR A 63 17.37 7.95 -1.82
CA THR A 63 17.07 6.67 -1.19
C THR A 63 17.49 6.68 0.27
N GLN A 64 16.83 5.86 1.08
CA GLN A 64 17.19 5.68 2.48
C GLN A 64 17.07 4.22 2.85
N ALA A 65 18.14 3.66 3.41
CA ALA A 65 18.07 2.37 4.07
C ALA A 65 17.44 2.52 5.46
N VAL A 66 16.47 1.67 5.75
CA VAL A 66 15.77 1.62 7.05
C VAL A 66 15.85 0.21 7.61
N ASP A 67 16.10 0.09 8.90
CA ASP A 67 16.04 -1.19 9.60
C ASP A 67 14.66 -1.84 9.44
N LEU A 68 14.61 -3.17 9.32
CA LEU A 68 13.36 -3.90 9.14
C LEU A 68 12.29 -3.54 10.19
N ASN A 69 12.63 -3.55 11.49
CA ASN A 69 11.65 -3.29 12.54
C ASN A 69 11.17 -1.84 12.49
N GLN A 70 12.07 -0.91 12.19
CA GLN A 70 11.69 0.49 11.95
C GLN A 70 10.73 0.61 10.75
N PHE A 71 10.98 -0.12 9.66
CA PHE A 71 10.07 -0.13 8.51
C PHE A 71 8.70 -0.74 8.85
N ILE A 72 8.65 -1.81 9.66
CA ILE A 72 7.38 -2.37 10.14
C ILE A 72 6.61 -1.33 10.97
N VAL A 73 7.27 -0.57 11.84
CA VAL A 73 6.63 0.53 12.58
C VAL A 73 6.04 1.56 11.61
N MET A 74 6.76 1.92 10.54
CA MET A 74 6.26 2.86 9.52
C MET A 74 5.03 2.33 8.78
N VAL A 75 4.96 1.02 8.51
CA VAL A 75 3.80 0.38 7.88
C VAL A 75 2.60 0.36 8.83
N LEU A 76 2.80 -0.06 10.08
CA LEU A 76 1.73 -0.06 11.07
C LEU A 76 1.25 1.36 11.40
N ALA A 77 2.13 2.36 11.37
CA ALA A 77 1.78 3.75 11.57
C ALA A 77 0.74 4.25 10.54
N ALA A 78 0.82 3.79 9.28
CA ALA A 78 -0.15 4.15 8.24
C ALA A 78 -1.53 3.50 8.45
N ARG A 79 -1.60 2.45 9.27
CA ARG A 79 -2.81 1.67 9.55
C ARG A 79 -3.36 1.87 10.95
N PHE A 80 -2.62 2.58 11.81
CA PHE A 80 -2.87 2.65 13.23
C PHE A 80 -4.19 3.32 13.57
N ASP A 81 -5.05 2.59 14.27
CA ASP A 81 -6.22 3.11 14.96
C ASP A 81 -6.06 2.90 16.47
N LYS A 82 -6.18 3.99 17.23
CA LYS A 82 -6.00 3.98 18.69
C LYS A 82 -7.05 3.13 19.43
N SER A 83 -8.16 2.81 18.78
CA SER A 83 -9.21 1.94 19.34
C SER A 83 -8.89 0.44 19.25
N GLN A 84 -7.85 0.07 18.48
CA GLN A 84 -7.43 -1.31 18.33
C GLN A 84 -6.66 -1.82 19.54
N GLU A 85 -6.91 -3.08 19.90
CA GLU A 85 -6.16 -3.76 20.94
C GLU A 85 -4.71 -4.06 20.55
N ILE A 86 -3.84 -4.09 21.56
CA ILE A 86 -2.39 -4.33 21.41
C ILE A 86 -2.10 -5.67 20.70
N GLU A 87 -2.89 -6.71 20.97
CA GLU A 87 -2.70 -8.03 20.34
C GLU A 87 -3.00 -8.01 18.83
N VAL A 88 -3.83 -7.08 18.34
CA VAL A 88 -4.03 -6.87 16.89
C VAL A 88 -2.78 -6.26 16.26
N LEU A 89 -2.20 -5.23 16.89
CA LEU A 89 -0.97 -4.59 16.40
C LEU A 89 0.21 -5.58 16.37
N LYS A 90 0.30 -6.47 17.36
CA LYS A 90 1.28 -7.58 17.36
C LYS A 90 1.02 -8.57 16.22
N ALA A 91 -0.23 -8.95 15.99
CA ALA A 91 -0.59 -9.83 14.87
C ALA A 91 -0.20 -9.19 13.53
N GLU A 92 -0.55 -7.92 13.32
CA GLU A 92 -0.17 -7.16 12.12
C GLU A 92 1.35 -7.04 11.96
N SER A 93 2.09 -6.83 13.05
CA SER A 93 3.56 -6.82 13.01
C SER A 93 4.13 -8.11 12.44
N VAL A 94 3.63 -9.26 12.89
CA VAL A 94 4.05 -10.58 12.41
C VAL A 94 3.63 -10.81 10.95
N MET A 95 2.43 -10.38 10.56
CA MET A 95 1.95 -10.47 9.17
C MET A 95 2.84 -9.63 8.23
N VAL A 96 3.07 -8.36 8.57
CA VAL A 96 3.92 -7.44 7.78
C VAL A 96 5.35 -7.97 7.68
N ARG A 97 5.93 -8.45 8.80
CA ARG A 97 7.27 -9.06 8.79
C ARG A 97 7.34 -10.26 7.85
N THR A 98 6.32 -11.12 7.89
CA THR A 98 6.25 -12.32 7.03
C THR A 98 6.21 -11.94 5.55
N ASP A 99 5.38 -10.96 5.17
CA ASP A 99 5.30 -10.52 3.77
C ASP A 99 6.60 -9.87 3.30
N ILE A 100 7.26 -9.09 4.15
CA ILE A 100 8.59 -8.54 3.83
C ILE A 100 9.59 -9.68 3.60
N TYR A 101 9.61 -10.71 4.45
CA TYR A 101 10.52 -11.85 4.32
C TYR A 101 10.26 -12.64 3.04
N ARG A 102 8.98 -12.87 2.73
CA ARG A 102 8.54 -13.54 1.52
C ARG A 102 9.02 -12.83 0.25
N VAL A 103 8.89 -11.50 0.20
CA VAL A 103 9.33 -10.69 -0.96
C VAL A 103 10.85 -10.54 -1.01
N MET A 104 11.50 -10.36 0.15
CA MET A 104 12.96 -10.20 0.26
C MET A 104 13.73 -11.47 -0.11
N GLY A 105 13.18 -12.65 0.20
CA GLY A 105 13.87 -13.93 0.03
C GLY A 105 15.23 -13.94 0.74
N ALA A 106 16.27 -14.37 0.03
CA ALA A 106 17.64 -14.45 0.56
C ALA A 106 18.43 -13.13 0.46
N ALA A 107 17.87 -12.07 -0.14
CA ALA A 107 18.63 -10.86 -0.50
C ALA A 107 19.02 -9.98 0.70
N MET A 108 18.48 -10.25 1.90
CA MET A 108 18.63 -9.43 3.13
C MET A 108 18.23 -7.95 2.97
N GLN A 109 17.68 -7.59 1.82
CA GLN A 109 17.30 -6.26 1.40
C GLN A 109 16.09 -6.36 0.47
N ALA A 110 15.13 -5.45 0.61
CA ALA A 110 14.02 -5.26 -0.33
C ALA A 110 13.76 -3.77 -0.58
N ASP A 111 13.33 -3.42 -1.79
CA ASP A 111 12.84 -2.07 -2.10
C ASP A 111 11.39 -1.89 -1.65
N SER A 112 11.06 -0.74 -1.06
CA SER A 112 9.70 -0.44 -0.60
C SER A 112 8.65 -0.52 -1.72
N THR A 113 9.03 -0.21 -2.96
CA THR A 113 8.18 -0.32 -4.14
C THR A 113 7.83 -1.77 -4.48
N SER A 114 8.77 -2.70 -4.28
CA SER A 114 8.55 -4.14 -4.50
C SER A 114 7.67 -4.75 -3.42
N LEU A 115 7.69 -4.19 -2.20
CA LEU A 115 6.83 -4.62 -1.10
C LEU A 115 5.36 -4.20 -1.31
N GLY A 116 5.12 -3.07 -1.99
CA GLY A 116 3.76 -2.55 -2.22
C GLY A 116 3.02 -2.19 -0.93
N LEU A 117 3.74 -2.00 0.19
CA LEU A 117 3.18 -1.65 1.49
C LEU A 117 3.13 -0.13 1.63
N GLU A 118 1.95 0.39 1.97
CA GLU A 118 1.82 1.78 2.40
C GLU A 118 2.50 1.97 3.77
N PHE A 119 3.17 3.12 3.94
CA PHE A 119 3.88 3.46 5.16
C PHE A 119 3.88 4.98 5.38
N PHE A 120 4.00 5.40 6.62
CA PHE A 120 4.20 6.81 6.98
C PHE A 120 5.67 7.09 7.26
N THR A 121 6.17 8.18 6.69
CA THR A 121 7.42 8.83 7.14
C THR A 121 7.22 9.47 8.51
N GLU A 122 8.31 9.76 9.23
CA GLU A 122 8.26 10.48 10.50
C GLU A 122 7.47 11.80 10.40
N LYS A 123 7.64 12.54 9.29
CA LYS A 123 6.90 13.76 9.03
C LYS A 123 5.39 13.50 8.92
N GLN A 124 4.97 12.43 8.24
CA GLN A 124 3.56 12.05 8.12
C GLN A 124 3.00 11.59 9.48
N MET A 125 3.76 10.82 10.25
CA MET A 125 3.37 10.40 11.61
C MET A 125 3.15 11.62 12.51
N LYS A 126 4.10 12.56 12.55
CA LYS A 126 3.98 13.80 13.34
C LYS A 126 2.80 14.66 12.89
N ALA A 127 2.57 14.76 11.59
CA ALA A 127 1.43 15.51 11.05
C ALA A 127 0.08 14.85 11.40
N SER A 128 0.01 13.51 11.35
CA SER A 128 -1.21 12.75 11.59
C SER A 128 -1.57 12.63 13.07
N TRP A 129 -0.58 12.49 13.95
CA TRP A 129 -0.82 12.23 15.38
C TRP A 129 -0.61 13.45 16.27
N GLN A 130 0.06 14.49 15.77
CA GLN A 130 0.28 15.76 16.46
C GLN A 130 0.88 15.52 17.86
N GLU A 131 0.24 15.99 18.93
CA GLU A 131 0.68 15.81 20.31
C GLU A 131 0.73 14.34 20.78
N ASN A 132 0.03 13.43 20.09
CA ASN A 132 0.05 11.98 20.39
C ASN A 132 1.18 11.24 19.67
N TYR A 133 2.06 11.93 18.93
CA TYR A 133 3.10 11.29 18.14
C TYR A 133 3.99 10.35 18.98
N GLU A 134 4.56 10.85 20.07
CA GLU A 134 5.51 10.09 20.89
C GLU A 134 4.85 8.84 21.51
N SER A 135 3.63 8.97 22.03
CA SER A 135 2.91 7.86 22.67
C SER A 135 2.45 6.80 21.67
N ASN A 136 1.92 7.21 20.52
CA ASN A 136 1.52 6.28 19.46
C ASN A 136 2.74 5.56 18.87
N TYR A 137 3.81 6.29 18.60
CA TYR A 137 5.05 5.69 18.08
C TYR A 137 5.62 4.67 19.07
N ALA A 138 5.73 5.02 20.35
CA ALA A 138 6.22 4.11 21.39
C ALA A 138 5.37 2.84 21.49
N LEU A 139 4.04 2.97 21.50
CA LEU A 139 3.12 1.82 21.54
C LEU A 139 3.36 0.86 20.36
N ILE A 140 3.43 1.39 19.14
CA ILE A 140 3.65 0.56 17.93
C ILE A 140 5.05 -0.07 17.97
N ALA A 141 6.07 0.70 18.33
CA ALA A 141 7.44 0.21 18.43
C ALA A 141 7.57 -0.93 19.47
N ASP A 142 6.91 -0.80 20.62
CA ASP A 142 6.87 -1.82 21.66
C ASP A 142 6.14 -3.08 21.17
N CYS A 143 5.04 -2.94 20.41
CA CYS A 143 4.37 -4.07 19.79
C CYS A 143 5.29 -4.80 18.81
N VAL A 144 5.97 -4.07 17.92
CA VAL A 144 6.93 -4.65 16.96
C VAL A 144 8.07 -5.36 17.69
N ALA A 145 8.66 -4.73 18.71
CA ALA A 145 9.74 -5.32 19.50
C ALA A 145 9.28 -6.58 20.26
N SER A 146 8.08 -6.57 20.84
CA SER A 146 7.53 -7.69 21.62
C SER A 146 7.26 -8.95 20.78
N THR A 147 7.09 -8.80 19.47
CA THR A 147 6.95 -9.93 18.54
C THR A 147 8.28 -10.47 18.04
N GLY A 148 9.41 -9.88 18.46
CA GLY A 148 10.76 -10.30 18.07
C GLY A 148 10.91 -10.47 16.56
N SER A 149 11.43 -11.61 16.15
CA SER A 149 11.54 -12.00 14.74
C SER A 149 10.46 -12.99 14.30
N SER A 150 9.30 -13.01 14.98
CA SER A 150 8.23 -13.96 14.67
C SER A 150 7.68 -13.74 13.25
N VAL A 151 7.55 -14.85 12.54
CA VAL A 151 7.06 -14.96 11.15
C VAL A 151 6.13 -16.16 11.00
N LEU A 152 5.28 -16.12 9.98
CA LEU A 152 4.30 -17.15 9.66
C LEU A 152 4.80 -18.02 8.51
N MET A 153 4.83 -19.33 8.75
CA MET A 153 5.22 -20.31 7.72
C MET A 153 4.16 -21.37 7.53
N TYR A 154 3.97 -21.79 6.30
CA TYR A 154 3.16 -22.95 5.92
C TYR A 154 4.03 -23.84 5.02
N GLN A 155 4.11 -25.14 5.33
CA GLN A 155 4.96 -26.09 4.60
C GLN A 155 6.41 -25.59 4.38
N ASN A 156 7.03 -25.01 5.41
CA ASN A 156 8.38 -24.45 5.39
C ASN A 156 8.60 -23.26 4.43
N ALA A 157 7.54 -22.59 3.98
CA ALA A 157 7.63 -21.34 3.22
C ALA A 157 6.92 -20.19 3.95
N TYR A 158 7.43 -18.96 3.81
CA TYR A 158 6.73 -17.77 4.28
C TYR A 158 5.40 -17.60 3.53
N ILE A 159 4.32 -17.40 4.27
CA ILE A 159 3.00 -17.21 3.67
C ILE A 159 2.83 -15.81 3.10
N GLU A 160 1.91 -15.64 2.16
CA GLU A 160 1.30 -14.33 1.90
C GLU A 160 0.25 -14.07 2.99
N ALA A 161 0.56 -13.15 3.91
CA ALA A 161 -0.20 -12.92 5.13
C ALA A 161 -1.38 -11.97 4.89
N LYS A 162 -2.36 -12.45 4.10
CA LYS A 162 -3.57 -11.70 3.72
C LYS A 162 -4.39 -11.26 4.93
N TYR A 163 -4.94 -10.06 4.87
CA TYR A 163 -5.87 -9.56 5.87
C TYR A 163 -6.94 -8.69 5.21
N THR A 164 -8.07 -8.54 5.89
CA THR A 164 -9.17 -7.67 5.49
C THR A 164 -9.58 -6.80 6.69
N ALA A 165 -9.96 -5.55 6.47
CA ALA A 165 -10.36 -4.68 7.58
C ALA A 165 -11.66 -5.17 8.22
N VAL A 166 -12.65 -5.46 7.39
CA VAL A 166 -13.97 -6.00 7.78
C VAL A 166 -14.36 -7.07 6.75
N SER A 167 -14.76 -8.26 7.19
CA SER A 167 -15.27 -9.32 6.31
C SER A 167 -16.76 -9.16 6.01
N ALA A 168 -17.31 -9.98 5.12
CA ALA A 168 -18.75 -10.05 4.83
C ALA A 168 -19.52 -10.92 5.86
N GLY A 169 -19.03 -10.99 7.11
CA GLY A 169 -19.52 -11.87 8.17
C GLY A 169 -18.80 -13.23 8.22
N LYS A 170 -18.01 -13.53 7.19
CA LYS A 170 -17.11 -14.68 7.09
C LYS A 170 -15.97 -14.32 6.16
N THR A 171 -14.74 -14.76 6.43
CA THR A 171 -13.63 -14.58 5.50
C THR A 171 -13.77 -15.50 4.29
N LEU A 172 -13.16 -15.10 3.18
CA LEU A 172 -13.08 -15.86 1.93
C LEU A 172 -12.03 -16.97 2.08
N SER A 173 -12.41 -18.21 1.78
CA SER A 173 -11.46 -19.31 1.70
C SER A 173 -10.49 -19.08 0.55
N GLY A 174 -9.19 -19.19 0.84
CA GLY A 174 -8.15 -19.13 -0.19
C GLY A 174 -8.27 -20.24 -1.23
N SER A 175 -8.74 -21.42 -0.82
CA SER A 175 -9.00 -22.57 -1.67
C SER A 175 -10.00 -22.29 -2.80
N GLU A 176 -11.00 -21.45 -2.54
CA GLU A 176 -11.98 -21.03 -3.55
C GLU A 176 -11.38 -20.10 -4.62
N ILE A 177 -10.18 -19.56 -4.37
CA ILE A 177 -9.43 -18.72 -5.30
C ILE A 177 -8.27 -19.51 -5.93
N SER A 178 -7.46 -20.16 -5.11
CA SER A 178 -6.33 -21.00 -5.52
C SER A 178 -5.92 -21.91 -4.36
N GLU A 179 -6.29 -23.18 -4.43
CA GLU A 179 -5.89 -24.22 -3.46
C GLU A 179 -4.36 -24.27 -3.28
N GLU A 180 -3.62 -24.33 -4.38
CA GLU A 180 -2.15 -24.41 -4.36
C GLU A 180 -1.51 -23.24 -3.62
N LYS A 181 -2.02 -22.03 -3.83
CA LYS A 181 -1.40 -20.81 -3.30
C LYS A 181 -1.87 -20.49 -1.88
N TYR A 182 -3.11 -20.80 -1.55
CA TYR A 182 -3.79 -20.23 -0.39
C TYR A 182 -4.50 -21.26 0.50
N ALA A 183 -4.08 -22.53 0.49
CA ALA A 183 -4.63 -23.58 1.36
C ALA A 183 -4.63 -23.23 2.87
N TYR A 184 -3.74 -22.34 3.32
CA TYR A 184 -3.68 -21.88 4.70
C TYR A 184 -4.69 -20.75 5.03
N LEU A 185 -5.39 -20.17 4.05
CA LEU A 185 -6.39 -19.12 4.27
C LEU A 185 -7.78 -19.76 4.44
N ALA A 186 -8.18 -19.97 5.70
CA ALA A 186 -9.47 -20.57 6.00
C ALA A 186 -10.62 -19.57 5.85
N ALA A 187 -11.82 -20.09 5.54
CA ALA A 187 -13.06 -19.34 5.71
C ALA A 187 -13.49 -19.42 7.18
N VAL A 188 -13.32 -18.32 7.91
CA VAL A 188 -13.58 -18.18 9.34
C VAL A 188 -14.80 -17.31 9.54
N ASP A 189 -15.73 -17.77 10.38
CA ASP A 189 -16.91 -16.99 10.73
C ASP A 189 -16.50 -15.76 11.55
N CYS A 190 -16.99 -14.59 11.12
CA CYS A 190 -16.68 -13.28 11.68
C CYS A 190 -17.98 -12.54 11.99
N PRO A 191 -18.86 -13.08 12.86
CA PRO A 191 -20.21 -12.56 13.06
C PRO A 191 -20.22 -11.13 13.62
N GLU A 192 -19.15 -10.73 14.29
CA GLU A 192 -19.01 -9.40 14.89
C GLU A 192 -18.81 -8.30 13.86
N ASP A 193 -18.28 -8.63 12.67
CA ASP A 193 -18.00 -7.67 11.60
C ASP A 193 -19.26 -6.94 11.13
N ILE A 194 -20.45 -7.52 11.30
CA ILE A 194 -21.74 -6.88 10.99
C ILE A 194 -21.98 -5.62 11.82
N LYS A 195 -21.30 -5.47 12.96
CA LYS A 195 -21.43 -4.32 13.86
C LYS A 195 -20.52 -3.16 13.45
N SER A 196 -19.59 -3.38 12.52
CA SER A 196 -18.74 -2.31 12.00
C SER A 196 -19.57 -1.29 11.23
N THR A 197 -19.27 0.00 11.41
CA THR A 197 -19.86 1.09 10.63
C THR A 197 -19.48 1.02 9.15
N ASP A 198 -18.38 0.34 8.84
CA ASP A 198 -17.90 0.12 7.48
C ASP A 198 -18.41 -1.19 6.86
N TYR A 199 -19.28 -1.92 7.57
CA TYR A 199 -19.77 -3.22 7.10
C TYR A 199 -20.62 -3.13 5.84
N LEU A 200 -21.46 -2.11 5.67
CA LEU A 200 -22.37 -2.02 4.54
C LEU A 200 -22.18 -0.70 3.80
N ARG A 201 -21.88 -0.78 2.50
CA ARG A 201 -21.73 0.40 1.65
C ARG A 201 -22.60 0.28 0.41
N VAL A 202 -23.19 1.40 0.01
CA VAL A 202 -24.00 1.50 -1.20
C VAL A 202 -23.38 2.55 -2.10
N GLU A 203 -23.02 2.15 -3.30
CA GLU A 203 -22.52 3.04 -4.35
C GLU A 203 -23.48 3.03 -5.53
N THR A 204 -23.62 4.16 -6.19
CA THR A 204 -24.52 4.30 -7.33
C THR A 204 -23.80 5.02 -8.46
N PHE A 205 -23.79 4.39 -9.63
CA PHE A 205 -23.14 4.90 -10.82
C PHE A 205 -24.19 5.21 -11.88
N THR A 206 -24.04 6.35 -12.56
CA THR A 206 -24.73 6.52 -13.85
C THR A 206 -24.18 5.49 -14.83
N TYR A 207 -24.96 5.10 -15.84
CA TYR A 207 -24.47 4.18 -16.87
C TYR A 207 -23.18 4.68 -17.54
N LYS A 208 -23.15 5.97 -17.86
CA LYS A 208 -21.96 6.62 -18.43
C LYS A 208 -20.73 6.49 -17.53
N ASP A 209 -20.87 6.76 -16.24
CA ASP A 209 -19.73 6.68 -15.29
C ASP A 209 -19.29 5.24 -15.07
N PHE A 210 -20.24 4.31 -15.00
CA PHE A 210 -19.96 2.88 -14.88
C PHE A 210 -19.15 2.37 -16.09
N VAL A 211 -19.63 2.64 -17.30
CA VAL A 211 -18.97 2.24 -18.55
C VAL A 211 -17.59 2.86 -18.64
N LYS A 212 -17.46 4.15 -18.32
CA LYS A 212 -16.16 4.85 -18.30
C LYS A 212 -15.17 4.19 -17.33
N LYS A 213 -15.60 3.85 -16.11
CA LYS A 213 -14.75 3.17 -15.13
C LYS A 213 -14.31 1.80 -15.63
N ILE A 214 -15.23 0.96 -16.12
CA ILE A 214 -14.86 -0.35 -16.66
C ILE A 214 -13.91 -0.22 -17.85
N LYS A 215 -14.17 0.70 -18.79
CA LYS A 215 -13.28 0.99 -19.93
C LYS A 215 -11.88 1.45 -19.50
N SER A 216 -11.73 2.08 -18.33
CA SER A 216 -10.42 2.50 -17.82
C SER A 216 -9.55 1.33 -17.34
N GLY A 217 -10.16 0.21 -16.91
CA GLY A 217 -9.46 -1.04 -16.63
C GLY A 217 -9.36 -1.95 -17.86
N TYR A 218 -10.40 -1.93 -18.71
CA TYR A 218 -10.53 -2.79 -19.87
C TYR A 218 -11.17 -2.05 -21.06
N GLU A 219 -10.35 -1.44 -21.91
CA GLU A 219 -10.81 -0.65 -23.06
C GLU A 219 -11.73 -1.46 -24.00
N GLN A 220 -11.46 -2.76 -24.13
CA GLN A 220 -12.18 -3.70 -25.00
C GLN A 220 -13.41 -4.35 -24.36
N ALA A 221 -13.90 -3.85 -23.21
CA ALA A 221 -15.05 -4.42 -22.51
C ALA A 221 -16.33 -4.44 -23.37
N GLY A 222 -16.51 -3.47 -24.28
CA GLY A 222 -17.62 -3.49 -25.25
C GLY A 222 -19.01 -3.33 -24.63
N LEU A 223 -19.13 -2.70 -23.46
CA LEU A 223 -20.41 -2.43 -22.78
C LEU A 223 -21.31 -1.49 -23.58
N HIS A 224 -22.61 -1.78 -23.63
CA HIS A 224 -23.65 -0.91 -24.16
C HIS A 224 -23.83 0.32 -23.26
N GLU A 225 -23.68 1.53 -23.81
CA GLU A 225 -23.68 2.75 -22.98
C GLU A 225 -25.05 3.09 -22.38
N GLU A 226 -26.13 2.71 -23.07
CA GLU A 226 -27.51 3.01 -22.66
C GLU A 226 -28.14 1.93 -21.77
N ALA A 227 -27.54 0.74 -21.70
CA ALA A 227 -28.06 -0.38 -20.91
C ALA A 227 -26.95 -1.32 -20.36
N PRO A 228 -25.86 -0.79 -19.76
CA PRO A 228 -24.69 -1.58 -19.40
C PRO A 228 -24.97 -2.66 -18.37
N PHE A 229 -26.06 -2.54 -17.61
CA PHE A 229 -26.46 -3.57 -16.65
C PHE A 229 -26.77 -4.92 -17.32
N GLN A 230 -27.28 -4.93 -18.56
CA GLN A 230 -27.58 -6.17 -19.29
C GLN A 230 -26.33 -6.94 -19.70
N ASP A 231 -25.18 -6.26 -19.73
CA ASP A 231 -23.89 -6.84 -20.06
C ASP A 231 -23.10 -7.29 -18.81
N ILE A 232 -23.69 -7.18 -17.62
CA ILE A 232 -23.06 -7.60 -16.37
C ILE A 232 -23.66 -8.93 -15.93
N GLN A 233 -22.79 -9.90 -15.67
CA GLN A 233 -23.19 -11.19 -15.12
C GLN A 233 -22.21 -11.63 -14.03
N ILE A 234 -22.71 -11.80 -12.81
CA ILE A 234 -21.97 -12.52 -11.77
C ILE A 234 -21.92 -13.99 -12.19
N VAL A 235 -20.75 -14.47 -12.56
CA VAL A 235 -20.53 -15.85 -13.06
C VAL A 235 -20.46 -16.82 -11.89
N SER A 236 -19.78 -16.43 -10.82
CA SER A 236 -19.70 -17.21 -9.58
C SER A 236 -19.45 -16.32 -8.37
N LYS A 237 -19.92 -16.79 -7.22
CA LYS A 237 -19.68 -16.20 -5.91
C LYS A 237 -19.65 -17.29 -4.84
N THR A 238 -19.00 -16.99 -3.72
CA THR A 238 -18.97 -17.88 -2.55
C THR A 238 -20.28 -17.83 -1.79
N ASP A 239 -20.45 -18.76 -0.84
CA ASP A 239 -21.62 -18.79 0.04
C ASP A 239 -21.74 -17.53 0.91
N SER A 240 -20.61 -16.94 1.30
CA SER A 240 -20.52 -15.66 2.02
C SER A 240 -20.73 -14.43 1.12
N GLY A 241 -20.89 -14.63 -0.19
CA GLY A 241 -21.29 -13.60 -1.14
C GLY A 241 -20.15 -12.89 -1.87
N TYR A 242 -18.89 -13.31 -1.68
CA TYR A 242 -17.76 -12.78 -2.44
C TYR A 242 -17.85 -13.22 -3.89
N VAL A 243 -17.93 -12.26 -4.81
CA VAL A 243 -17.91 -12.54 -6.25
C VAL A 243 -16.51 -13.00 -6.63
N THR A 244 -16.38 -14.25 -7.07
CA THR A 244 -15.10 -14.82 -7.51
C THR A 244 -14.85 -14.59 -8.99
N LYS A 245 -15.92 -14.53 -9.79
CA LYS A 245 -15.85 -14.29 -11.23
C LYS A 245 -17.05 -13.47 -11.71
N ILE A 246 -16.79 -12.44 -12.50
CA ILE A 246 -17.80 -11.55 -13.07
C ILE A 246 -17.47 -11.24 -14.52
N GLN A 247 -18.50 -11.24 -15.35
CA GLN A 247 -18.44 -10.79 -16.73
C GLN A 247 -18.99 -9.37 -16.82
N ALA A 248 -18.27 -8.49 -17.54
CA ALA A 248 -18.70 -7.16 -17.92
C ALA A 248 -18.44 -6.98 -19.42
N GLY A 249 -19.51 -7.09 -20.21
CA GLY A 249 -19.44 -7.17 -21.67
C GLY A 249 -18.63 -8.39 -22.12
N ASN A 250 -17.54 -8.16 -22.87
CA ASN A 250 -16.70 -9.23 -23.40
C ASN A 250 -15.58 -9.68 -22.44
N VAL A 251 -15.44 -9.03 -21.29
CA VAL A 251 -14.34 -9.28 -20.36
C VAL A 251 -14.85 -10.07 -19.16
N ILE A 252 -14.07 -11.08 -18.78
CA ILE A 252 -14.27 -11.81 -17.54
C ILE A 252 -13.11 -11.51 -16.59
N MET A 253 -13.43 -11.12 -15.36
CA MET A 253 -12.47 -10.74 -14.32
C MET A 253 -12.88 -11.30 -12.96
N SER A 254 -12.01 -11.16 -11.95
CA SER A 254 -12.36 -11.46 -10.57
C SER A 254 -13.24 -10.35 -9.98
N GLY A 255 -14.03 -10.67 -8.94
CA GLY A 255 -14.80 -9.64 -8.23
C GLY A 255 -13.91 -8.61 -7.53
N THR A 256 -12.72 -8.99 -7.08
CA THR A 256 -11.74 -8.06 -6.49
C THR A 256 -11.24 -7.04 -7.52
N GLU A 257 -10.96 -7.47 -8.75
CA GLU A 257 -10.55 -6.54 -9.82
C GLU A 257 -11.70 -5.62 -10.22
N PHE A 258 -12.92 -6.15 -10.33
CA PHE A 258 -14.12 -5.36 -10.58
C PHE A 258 -14.36 -4.32 -9.48
N ALA A 259 -14.21 -4.71 -8.21
CA ALA A 259 -14.30 -3.82 -7.07
C ALA A 259 -13.26 -2.69 -7.13
N LYS A 260 -12.00 -3.02 -7.43
CA LYS A 260 -10.90 -2.06 -7.57
C LYS A 260 -11.16 -1.03 -8.66
N ILE A 261 -11.60 -1.47 -9.85
CA ILE A 261 -11.90 -0.58 -10.98
C ILE A 261 -12.99 0.44 -10.62
N LEU A 262 -14.02 -0.02 -9.91
CA LEU A 262 -15.15 0.82 -9.54
C LEU A 262 -14.90 1.65 -8.28
N GLY A 263 -13.93 1.27 -7.45
CA GLY A 263 -13.66 1.89 -6.16
C GLY A 263 -14.55 1.37 -5.02
N LEU A 264 -15.06 0.14 -5.17
CA LEU A 264 -15.94 -0.51 -4.19
C LEU A 264 -15.15 -0.98 -2.96
N SER A 265 -15.83 -1.01 -1.81
CA SER A 265 -15.21 -1.44 -0.54
C SER A 265 -14.80 -2.92 -0.48
N SER A 266 -15.49 -3.82 -1.20
CA SER A 266 -15.16 -5.25 -1.22
C SER A 266 -15.69 -5.95 -2.47
N ALA A 267 -15.29 -7.21 -2.65
CA ALA A 267 -15.82 -8.11 -3.68
C ALA A 267 -17.14 -8.81 -3.27
N ALA A 268 -17.58 -8.68 -2.01
CA ALA A 268 -18.85 -9.24 -1.54
C ALA A 268 -19.98 -8.29 -1.87
N MET A 269 -20.58 -8.46 -3.05
CA MET A 269 -21.45 -7.45 -3.65
C MET A 269 -22.73 -8.00 -4.25
N THR A 270 -23.75 -7.13 -4.30
CA THR A 270 -24.93 -7.26 -5.15
C THR A 270 -25.01 -6.08 -6.10
N ILE A 271 -25.45 -6.33 -7.32
CA ILE A 271 -25.52 -5.34 -8.40
C ILE A 271 -26.97 -5.30 -8.88
N GLU A 272 -27.56 -4.11 -8.88
CA GLU A 272 -28.95 -3.88 -9.22
C GLU A 272 -29.07 -2.71 -10.20
N ASN A 273 -30.00 -2.82 -11.14
CA ASN A 273 -30.44 -1.67 -11.91
C ASN A 273 -31.53 -0.91 -11.14
N SER A 274 -31.33 0.39 -10.93
CA SER A 274 -32.28 1.24 -10.23
C SER A 274 -32.37 2.59 -10.94
N ASN A 275 -33.51 2.86 -11.58
CA ASN A 275 -33.82 4.15 -12.23
C ASN A 275 -32.75 4.63 -13.23
N GLY A 276 -32.26 3.75 -14.11
CA GLY A 276 -31.24 4.10 -15.11
C GLY A 276 -29.84 4.29 -14.51
N LYS A 277 -29.59 3.71 -13.34
CA LYS A 277 -28.31 3.70 -12.65
C LYS A 277 -27.97 2.29 -12.18
N ILE A 278 -26.69 2.01 -12.05
CA ILE A 278 -26.21 0.77 -11.45
C ILE A 278 -25.96 1.06 -9.97
N LYS A 279 -26.75 0.40 -9.11
CA LYS A 279 -26.60 0.42 -7.66
C LYS A 279 -25.84 -0.83 -7.24
N ILE A 280 -24.76 -0.65 -6.51
CA ILE A 280 -23.95 -1.75 -5.98
C ILE A 280 -23.95 -1.65 -4.47
N THR A 281 -24.32 -2.74 -3.82
CA THR A 281 -24.27 -2.87 -2.36
C THR A 281 -23.16 -3.85 -2.01
N THR A 282 -22.20 -3.42 -1.20
CA THR A 282 -21.06 -4.23 -0.77
C THR A 282 -21.11 -4.49 0.74
N LYS A 283 -20.59 -5.64 1.14
CA LYS A 283 -20.42 -6.04 2.54
C LYS A 283 -18.94 -6.18 2.90
N GLY A 284 -18.54 -5.65 4.04
CA GLY A 284 -17.15 -5.62 4.48
C GLY A 284 -16.29 -4.58 3.74
N LEU A 285 -15.02 -4.56 4.11
CA LEU A 285 -14.00 -3.65 3.64
C LEU A 285 -12.67 -4.42 3.48
N GLY A 286 -12.19 -4.51 2.24
CA GLY A 286 -10.99 -5.26 1.86
C GLY A 286 -11.27 -6.45 0.94
N ASP A 287 -10.26 -7.29 0.74
CA ASP A 287 -10.33 -8.45 -0.17
C ASP A 287 -11.06 -9.66 0.44
N GLY A 288 -11.35 -9.63 1.75
CA GLY A 288 -12.05 -10.68 2.47
C GLY A 288 -11.17 -11.85 2.89
N MET A 289 -9.86 -11.87 2.58
CA MET A 289 -8.99 -13.04 2.79
C MET A 289 -8.16 -12.89 4.07
N GLY A 290 -7.91 -14.03 4.74
CA GLY A 290 -7.06 -14.11 5.93
C GLY A 290 -7.63 -13.41 7.15
N VAL A 291 -6.84 -12.63 7.89
CA VAL A 291 -7.28 -12.06 9.18
C VAL A 291 -8.32 -10.95 8.97
N SER A 292 -9.53 -11.09 9.53
CA SER A 292 -10.42 -9.95 9.72
C SER A 292 -9.95 -9.12 10.91
N LEU A 293 -9.47 -7.89 10.66
CA LEU A 293 -8.95 -7.02 11.72
C LEU A 293 -10.02 -6.64 12.74
N TYR A 294 -11.27 -6.44 12.30
CA TYR A 294 -12.39 -6.14 13.21
C TYR A 294 -12.70 -7.31 14.15
N THR A 295 -12.78 -8.53 13.61
CA THR A 295 -12.96 -9.72 14.45
C THR A 295 -11.72 -10.00 15.32
N ALA A 296 -10.51 -9.78 14.81
CA ALA A 296 -9.27 -9.92 15.60
C ALA A 296 -9.27 -8.99 16.82
N ASP A 297 -9.73 -7.75 16.66
CA ASP A 297 -9.88 -6.79 17.75
C ASP A 297 -10.90 -7.27 18.80
N PHE A 298 -12.03 -7.82 18.37
CA PHE A 298 -12.99 -8.44 19.26
C PHE A 298 -12.39 -9.66 20.00
N MET A 299 -11.64 -10.51 19.30
CA MET A 299 -10.93 -11.65 19.92
C MET A 299 -9.92 -11.18 20.97
N ALA A 300 -9.17 -10.12 20.68
CA ALA A 300 -8.22 -9.51 21.60
C ALA A 300 -8.91 -8.94 22.85
N LYS A 301 -10.06 -8.27 22.69
CA LYS A 301 -10.91 -7.78 23.80
C LYS A 301 -11.41 -8.92 24.70
N GLN A 302 -11.53 -10.12 24.15
CA GLN A 302 -11.86 -11.34 24.90
C GLN A 302 -10.65 -12.06 25.51
N GLY A 303 -9.45 -11.48 25.39
CA GLY A 303 -8.21 -12.01 25.96
C GLY A 303 -7.43 -12.95 25.04
N SER A 304 -7.74 -13.00 23.75
CA SER A 304 -6.93 -13.76 22.78
C SER A 304 -5.59 -13.07 22.54
N SER A 305 -4.51 -13.83 22.62
CA SER A 305 -3.17 -13.42 22.19
C SER A 305 -3.06 -13.29 20.66
N TYR A 306 -2.05 -12.56 20.18
CA TYR A 306 -1.78 -12.45 18.75
C TYR A 306 -1.54 -13.81 18.09
N GLU A 307 -0.92 -14.78 18.77
CA GLU A 307 -0.73 -16.12 18.24
C GLU A 307 -2.06 -16.86 18.04
N GLN A 308 -3.01 -16.69 18.97
CA GLN A 308 -4.34 -17.27 18.86
C GLN A 308 -5.14 -16.63 17.73
N ILE A 309 -5.05 -15.30 17.57
CA ILE A 309 -5.64 -14.58 16.45
C ILE A 309 -5.10 -15.13 15.13
N LEU A 310 -3.78 -15.16 14.96
CA LEU A 310 -3.16 -15.63 13.71
C LEU A 310 -3.53 -17.08 13.39
N LYS A 311 -3.54 -17.97 14.39
CA LYS A 311 -3.91 -19.39 14.21
C LYS A 311 -5.41 -19.61 13.95
N ALA A 312 -6.27 -18.66 14.33
CA ALA A 312 -7.69 -18.76 14.02
C ALA A 312 -7.95 -18.55 12.52
N PHE A 313 -7.22 -17.63 11.88
CA PHE A 313 -7.40 -17.27 10.47
C PHE A 313 -6.49 -18.03 9.50
N TYR A 314 -5.31 -18.40 9.96
CA TYR A 314 -4.32 -19.11 9.16
C TYR A 314 -4.21 -20.58 9.59
N SER A 315 -4.76 -21.47 8.77
CA SER A 315 -4.81 -22.91 9.04
C SER A 315 -3.48 -23.60 8.73
N GLY A 316 -3.03 -24.45 9.66
CA GLY A 316 -1.82 -25.27 9.48
C GLY A 316 -0.51 -24.49 9.50
N ILE A 317 -0.53 -23.22 9.91
CA ILE A 317 0.70 -22.41 10.01
C ILE A 317 1.52 -22.76 11.25
N THR A 318 2.80 -22.41 11.17
CA THR A 318 3.72 -22.36 12.30
C THR A 318 4.22 -20.94 12.49
N ILE A 319 4.24 -20.47 13.74
CA ILE A 319 4.88 -19.21 14.13
C ILE A 319 6.29 -19.57 14.60
N VAL A 320 7.31 -19.04 13.94
CA VAL A 320 8.72 -19.30 14.26
C VAL A 320 9.50 -17.99 14.36
N SER A 321 10.58 -17.98 15.14
CA SER A 321 11.50 -16.84 15.25
C SER A 321 12.70 -17.04 14.31
N GLN A 322 13.09 -16.00 13.57
CA GLN A 322 14.13 -16.03 12.50
C GLN A 322 15.20 -14.93 12.62
#